data_AF-N9TTH8-F1
#
_entry.id   AF-N9TTH8-F1
#
_cell.length_a   1.000
_cell.length_b   1.000
_cell.length_c   1.000
_cell.angle_alpha   90.00
_cell.angle_beta   90.00
_cell.angle_gamma   90.00
#
_symmetry.space_group_name_H-M   'P 1'
#
loop_
_entity.id
_entity.type
_entity.pdbx_description
1 polymer ?
#
loop_
_entity_poly.entity_id
_entity_poly.type
_entity_poly.pdbx_seq_one_letter_code
_entity_poly.pdbx_strand_id
1 'polypeptide(L)'
;MNPVKTDKDFKMFSRWSIRRITFIGMLIAISVSFFLVVVQLMPFLSLPSYKISIIGLPIKIAGFIFGPVVGGFVGLVSELISYALVPTYFDKFFILAAVLDGVIPGIISWLFFRLIRFCYGGKFTDGVYAEKIYKLFKKLDKLRLNPIENEKTIEKIEDKIILLNNYRFGSKLHKTSKRNLLNINMIVCLLIILFIIVAVVSYIGFHVDEAVIQRGVIPNRWLLLGIMLSGYVLMMLFIIAARFKLRRQLYLVIVPIVVFSAVLETFNVPILALAEQNSLENGKHVGSIFVYMFQHIVTSPVKIWGNMFIIFFTYQIISPLIYKNHEITY
;
A
#
# COMPACT_ATOMS: atom_id res chain seq x y z
N MET A 1 -16.31 -29.53 -8.70
CA MET A 1 -15.53 -28.61 -9.57
C MET A 1 -16.44 -27.41 -9.84
N ASN A 2 -16.44 -26.42 -8.95
CA ASN A 2 -17.25 -25.20 -9.13
C ASN A 2 -16.41 -24.20 -9.95
N PRO A 3 -16.95 -23.60 -11.01
CA PRO A 3 -16.23 -22.57 -11.75
C PRO A 3 -15.99 -21.41 -10.78
N VAL A 4 -14.71 -21.14 -10.52
CA VAL A 4 -14.22 -19.97 -9.80
C VAL A 4 -14.87 -18.74 -10.43
N LYS A 5 -15.78 -18.10 -9.69
CA LYS A 5 -16.52 -16.91 -10.12
C LYS A 5 -15.55 -15.90 -10.71
N THR A 6 -15.77 -15.60 -11.98
CA THR A 6 -14.95 -14.82 -12.89
C THR A 6 -14.89 -13.34 -12.49
N ASP A 7 -13.67 -12.76 -12.51
CA ASP A 7 -13.19 -11.40 -12.85
C ASP A 7 -14.10 -10.15 -12.86
N LYS A 8 -15.33 -10.19 -12.36
CA LYS A 8 -16.31 -9.10 -12.47
C LYS A 8 -16.29 -8.12 -11.29
N ASP A 9 -15.64 -8.46 -10.18
CA ASP A 9 -15.76 -7.70 -8.93
C ASP A 9 -14.83 -6.48 -8.83
N PHE A 10 -13.80 -6.39 -9.68
CA PHE A 10 -12.79 -5.32 -9.63
C PHE A 10 -12.39 -4.82 -11.02
N LYS A 11 -13.38 -4.46 -11.85
CA LYS A 11 -13.11 -3.53 -12.96
C LYS A 11 -12.70 -2.18 -12.36
N MET A 12 -11.70 -1.52 -12.94
CA MET A 12 -11.30 -0.14 -12.60
C MET A 12 -12.51 0.83 -12.57
N PHE A 13 -13.55 0.46 -13.32
CA PHE A 13 -14.91 0.96 -13.23
C PHE A 13 -15.80 -0.07 -12.54
N SER A 14 -15.91 0.01 -11.22
CA SER A 14 -16.87 -0.80 -10.46
C SER A 14 -18.30 -0.43 -10.93
N ARG A 15 -19.19 -1.42 -11.11
CA ARG A 15 -20.61 -1.13 -11.38
C ARG A 15 -21.16 -0.27 -10.23
N TRP A 16 -21.66 0.91 -10.57
CA TRP A 16 -22.29 1.83 -9.62
C TRP A 16 -23.59 1.19 -9.10
N SER A 17 -23.58 0.77 -7.84
CA SER A 17 -24.80 0.32 -7.15
C SER A 17 -25.27 1.41 -6.20
N ILE A 18 -26.58 1.47 -5.95
CA ILE A 18 -27.18 2.43 -5.01
C ILE A 18 -26.46 2.36 -3.66
N ARG A 19 -26.22 1.14 -3.16
CA ARG A 19 -25.46 0.91 -1.92
C ARG A 19 -24.07 1.54 -1.95
N ARG A 20 -23.31 1.38 -3.05
CA ARG A 20 -21.97 1.99 -3.19
C ARG A 20 -22.05 3.51 -3.20
N ILE A 21 -23.02 4.09 -3.91
CA ILE A 21 -23.22 5.55 -3.93
C ILE A 21 -23.51 6.08 -2.53
N THR A 22 -24.36 5.39 -1.76
CA THR A 22 -24.65 5.77 -0.36
C THR A 22 -23.38 5.73 0.51
N PHE A 23 -22.55 4.69 0.39
CA PHE A 23 -21.29 4.61 1.13
C PHE A 23 -20.29 5.71 0.72
N ILE A 24 -20.21 6.03 -0.57
CA ILE A 24 -19.39 7.12 -1.09
C ILE A 24 -19.85 8.46 -0.47
N GLY A 25 -21.16 8.73 -0.48
CA GLY A 25 -21.73 9.93 0.14
C GLY A 25 -21.46 10.03 1.64
N MET A 26 -21.59 8.92 2.38
CA MET A 26 -21.25 8.87 3.80
C MET A 26 -19.76 9.16 4.05
N LEU A 27 -18.85 8.65 3.22
CA LEU A 27 -17.41 8.90 3.37
C LEU A 27 -17.04 10.35 3.07
N ILE A 28 -17.66 10.98 2.07
CA ILE A 28 -17.50 12.41 1.80
C ILE A 28 -17.97 13.22 3.01
N ALA A 29 -19.17 12.93 3.53
CA ALA A 29 -19.71 13.61 4.71
C ALA A 29 -18.79 13.46 5.93
N ILE A 30 -18.32 12.24 6.23
CA ILE A 30 -17.39 11.97 7.34
C ILE A 30 -16.07 12.75 7.15
N SER A 31 -15.52 12.77 5.94
CA SER A 31 -14.29 13.50 5.60
C SER A 31 -14.41 15.00 5.91
N VAL A 32 -15.50 15.61 5.44
CA VAL A 32 -15.77 17.03 5.63
C VAL A 32 -16.11 17.34 7.10
N SER A 33 -16.96 16.56 7.75
CA SER A 33 -17.30 16.77 9.16
C SER A 33 -16.09 16.64 10.08
N PHE A 34 -15.22 15.66 9.82
CA PHE A 34 -13.99 15.48 10.60
C PHE A 34 -13.06 16.70 10.48
N PHE A 35 -12.94 17.27 9.28
CA PHE A 35 -12.21 18.51 9.06
C PHE A 35 -12.76 19.67 9.89
N LEU A 36 -14.08 19.90 9.83
CA LEU A 36 -14.72 21.03 10.50
C LEU A 36 -14.51 20.98 12.02
N VAL A 37 -14.70 19.79 12.62
CA VAL A 37 -14.49 19.60 14.05
C VAL A 37 -13.04 19.89 14.43
N VAL A 38 -12.08 19.39 13.67
CA VAL A 38 -10.66 19.57 13.97
C VAL A 38 -10.22 21.02 13.84
N VAL A 39 -10.67 21.73 12.79
CA VAL A 39 -10.38 23.17 12.62
C VAL A 39 -10.99 23.99 13.75
N GLN A 40 -12.18 23.63 14.22
CA GLN A 40 -12.82 24.33 15.33
C GLN A 40 -12.08 24.13 16.67
N LEU A 41 -11.52 22.94 16.90
CA LEU A 41 -10.74 22.65 18.11
C LEU A 41 -9.33 23.25 18.06
N MET A 42 -8.72 23.26 16.88
CA MET A 42 -7.33 23.69 16.67
C MET A 42 -7.24 24.55 15.40
N PRO A 43 -7.46 25.87 15.51
CA PRO A 43 -7.52 26.75 14.35
C PRO A 43 -6.24 26.77 13.50
N PHE A 44 -5.07 26.50 14.09
CA PHE A 44 -3.80 26.40 13.37
C PHE A 44 -3.75 25.23 12.38
N LEU A 45 -4.62 24.21 12.52
CA LEU A 45 -4.76 23.10 11.57
C LEU A 45 -5.57 23.47 10.33
N SER A 46 -6.08 24.71 10.22
CA SER A 46 -6.65 25.25 8.99
C SER A 46 -5.61 25.50 7.90
N LEU A 47 -4.32 25.46 8.25
CA LEU A 47 -3.23 25.52 7.28
C LEU A 47 -3.34 24.34 6.29
N PRO A 48 -3.28 24.60 4.97
CA PRO A 48 -3.62 23.62 3.94
C PRO A 48 -2.92 22.26 4.03
N SER A 49 -1.65 22.22 4.43
CA SER A 49 -0.93 20.94 4.51
C SER A 49 -1.27 20.09 5.71
N TYR A 50 -1.63 20.73 6.84
CA TYR A 50 -2.14 20.00 8.00
C TYR A 50 -3.57 19.55 7.75
N LYS A 51 -4.39 20.38 7.08
CA LYS A 51 -5.71 20.01 6.57
C LYS A 51 -5.65 18.70 5.78
N ILE A 52 -4.82 18.62 4.74
CA ILE A 52 -4.77 17.43 3.86
C ILE A 52 -4.39 16.17 4.62
N SER A 53 -3.48 16.26 5.60
CA SER A 53 -3.13 15.13 6.44
C SER A 53 -4.31 14.56 7.27
N ILE A 54 -5.32 15.38 7.56
CA ILE A 54 -6.45 15.05 8.43
C ILE A 54 -7.69 14.67 7.61
N ILE A 55 -8.02 15.45 6.57
CA ILE A 55 -9.09 15.14 5.61
C ILE A 55 -8.77 13.88 4.81
N GLY A 56 -7.48 13.68 4.49
CA GLY A 56 -6.98 12.59 3.67
C GLY A 56 -7.31 11.21 4.22
N LEU A 57 -7.66 11.07 5.50
CA LEU A 57 -7.92 9.79 6.14
C LEU A 57 -9.17 9.07 5.57
N PRO A 58 -10.40 9.61 5.68
CA PRO A 58 -11.58 9.08 4.97
C PRO A 58 -11.41 8.93 3.46
N ILE A 59 -10.63 9.82 2.82
CA ILE A 59 -10.36 9.75 1.38
C ILE A 59 -9.51 8.51 1.03
N LYS A 60 -8.42 8.27 1.78
CA LYS A 60 -7.55 7.10 1.64
C LYS A 60 -8.34 5.81 1.81
N ILE A 61 -9.27 5.80 2.76
CA ILE A 61 -10.18 4.69 3.02
C ILE A 61 -11.08 4.43 1.81
N ALA A 62 -11.71 5.49 1.28
CA ALA A 62 -12.56 5.39 0.10
C ALA A 62 -11.80 4.81 -1.09
N GLY A 63 -10.59 5.29 -1.33
CA GLY A 63 -9.69 4.80 -2.37
C GLY A 63 -9.31 3.34 -2.20
N PHE A 64 -8.87 2.96 -1.01
CA PHE A 64 -8.45 1.59 -0.71
C PHE A 64 -9.59 0.57 -0.91
N ILE A 65 -10.83 0.98 -0.62
CA ILE A 65 -11.99 0.09 -0.63
C ILE A 65 -12.67 0.04 -1.99
N PHE A 66 -12.98 1.21 -2.55
CA PHE A 66 -13.79 1.33 -3.76
C PHE A 66 -12.95 1.47 -5.03
N GLY A 67 -11.62 1.53 -4.88
CA GLY A 67 -10.67 1.64 -5.97
C GLY A 67 -10.29 3.08 -6.32
N PRO A 68 -9.36 3.25 -7.27
CA PRO A 68 -8.65 4.52 -7.47
C PRO A 68 -9.57 5.62 -8.01
N VAL A 69 -10.48 5.27 -8.92
CA VAL A 69 -11.40 6.24 -9.54
C VAL A 69 -12.36 6.82 -8.49
N VAL A 70 -12.94 5.96 -7.65
CA VAL A 70 -13.86 6.38 -6.59
C VAL A 70 -13.11 7.15 -5.50
N GLY A 71 -11.92 6.69 -5.11
CA GLY A 71 -11.07 7.40 -4.16
C GLY A 71 -10.73 8.81 -4.64
N GLY A 72 -10.28 8.96 -5.88
CA GLY A 72 -9.98 10.27 -6.46
C GLY A 72 -11.19 11.19 -6.52
N PHE A 73 -12.37 10.64 -6.87
CA PHE A 73 -13.62 11.41 -6.84
C PHE A 73 -13.99 11.88 -5.43
N VAL A 74 -13.90 11.01 -4.43
CA VAL A 74 -14.13 11.38 -3.03
C VAL A 74 -13.15 12.46 -2.59
N GLY A 75 -11.87 12.34 -2.94
CA GLY A 75 -10.87 13.36 -2.62
C GLY A 75 -11.18 14.72 -3.23
N LEU A 76 -11.54 14.74 -4.52
CA LEU A 76 -11.93 15.96 -5.22
C LEU A 76 -13.15 16.62 -4.58
N VAL A 77 -14.23 15.86 -4.35
CA VAL A 77 -15.48 16.40 -3.81
C VAL A 77 -15.33 16.85 -2.36
N SER A 78 -14.65 16.07 -1.52
CA SER A 78 -14.38 16.45 -0.13
C SER A 78 -13.55 17.73 -0.04
N GLU A 79 -12.56 17.90 -0.92
CA GLU A 79 -11.75 19.12 -0.93
C GLU A 79 -12.57 20.34 -1.36
N LEU A 80 -13.40 20.21 -2.40
CA LEU A 80 -14.28 21.30 -2.85
C LEU A 80 -15.32 21.69 -1.79
N ILE A 81 -15.97 20.72 -1.14
CA ILE A 81 -16.96 21.00 -0.10
C ILE A 81 -16.27 21.60 1.13
N SER A 82 -15.14 21.05 1.57
CA SER A 82 -14.41 21.59 2.72
C SER A 82 -13.95 23.02 2.49
N TYR A 83 -13.52 23.35 1.26
CA TYR A 83 -13.19 24.70 0.86
C TYR A 83 -14.41 25.63 0.85
N ALA A 84 -15.56 25.16 0.36
CA ALA A 84 -16.78 25.96 0.35
C ALA A 84 -17.27 26.32 1.77
N LEU A 85 -17.03 25.45 2.75
CA LEU A 85 -17.44 25.65 4.15
C LEU A 85 -16.40 26.44 4.97
N VAL A 86 -15.12 26.19 4.74
CA VAL A 86 -14.00 26.90 5.37
C VAL A 86 -13.11 27.43 4.25
N PRO A 87 -13.36 28.65 3.75
CA PRO A 87 -12.56 29.23 2.69
C PRO A 87 -11.13 29.50 3.21
N THR A 88 -10.20 28.63 2.82
CA THR A 88 -8.76 28.74 3.09
C THR A 88 -8.03 29.22 1.84
N TYR A 89 -6.70 29.08 1.78
CA TYR A 89 -5.95 29.26 0.53
C TYR A 89 -6.37 28.21 -0.51
N PHE A 90 -6.71 28.66 -1.72
CA PHE A 90 -7.08 27.80 -2.83
C PHE A 90 -5.90 27.65 -3.78
N ASP A 91 -5.44 26.42 -3.97
CA ASP A 91 -4.45 26.10 -4.99
C ASP A 91 -4.80 24.75 -5.64
N LYS A 92 -4.56 24.64 -6.95
CA LYS A 92 -4.85 23.44 -7.74
C LYS A 92 -4.06 22.23 -7.25
N PHE A 93 -2.86 22.43 -6.70
CA PHE A 93 -2.03 21.39 -6.12
C PHE A 93 -2.62 20.82 -4.83
N PHE A 94 -3.42 21.58 -4.06
CA PHE A 94 -4.15 21.02 -2.92
C PHE A 94 -5.28 20.07 -3.36
N ILE A 95 -6.01 20.41 -4.43
CA ILE A 95 -7.00 19.49 -5.03
C ILE A 95 -6.28 18.24 -5.56
N LEU A 96 -5.14 18.42 -6.24
CA LEU A 96 -4.36 17.29 -6.75
C LEU A 96 -3.88 16.37 -5.62
N ALA A 97 -3.36 16.94 -4.53
CA ALA A 97 -2.95 16.17 -3.35
C ALA A 97 -4.13 15.38 -2.75
N ALA A 98 -5.30 16.00 -2.60
CA ALA A 98 -6.50 15.33 -2.10
C ALA A 98 -6.97 14.20 -3.04
N VAL A 99 -6.91 14.40 -4.36
CA VAL A 99 -7.22 13.35 -5.35
C VAL A 99 -6.24 12.19 -5.23
N LEU A 100 -4.93 12.48 -5.14
CA LEU A 100 -3.90 11.45 -5.03
C LEU A 100 -4.01 10.66 -3.73
N ASP A 101 -4.42 11.30 -2.64
CA ASP A 101 -4.74 10.64 -1.38
C ASP A 101 -5.83 9.57 -1.53
N GLY A 102 -6.70 9.67 -2.53
CA GLY A 102 -7.68 8.63 -2.86
C GLY A 102 -7.20 7.67 -3.96
N VAL A 103 -6.52 8.18 -4.99
CA VAL A 103 -6.10 7.38 -6.15
C VAL A 103 -5.01 6.38 -5.78
N ILE A 104 -3.94 6.83 -5.09
CA ILE A 104 -2.80 5.99 -4.74
C ILE A 104 -3.23 4.76 -3.92
N PRO A 105 -4.06 4.89 -2.86
CA PRO A 105 -4.56 3.71 -2.13
C PRO A 105 -5.42 2.79 -2.97
N GLY A 106 -6.18 3.34 -3.92
CA GLY A 106 -6.94 2.53 -4.87
C GLY A 106 -6.06 1.74 -5.83
N ILE A 107 -4.98 2.32 -6.35
CA ILE A 107 -4.04 1.60 -7.23
C ILE A 107 -3.33 0.50 -6.44
N ILE A 108 -2.86 0.82 -5.23
CA ILE A 108 -2.08 -0.11 -4.42
C ILE A 108 -2.95 -1.24 -3.88
N SER A 109 -4.18 -0.97 -3.43
CA SER A 109 -5.14 -2.02 -3.06
C SER A 109 -5.43 -2.94 -4.25
N TRP A 110 -5.66 -2.38 -5.43
CA TRP A 110 -5.88 -3.15 -6.65
C TRP A 110 -4.67 -4.05 -7.00
N LEU A 111 -3.46 -3.49 -6.99
CA LEU A 111 -2.23 -4.22 -7.23
C LEU A 111 -2.04 -5.32 -6.19
N PHE A 112 -2.29 -5.03 -4.91
CA PHE A 112 -2.09 -5.97 -3.83
C PHE A 112 -3.10 -7.12 -3.87
N PHE A 113 -4.40 -6.84 -4.05
CA PHE A 113 -5.39 -7.89 -4.23
C PHE A 113 -5.10 -8.76 -5.46
N ARG A 114 -4.57 -8.18 -6.54
CA ARG A 114 -4.14 -8.92 -7.72
C ARG A 114 -2.89 -9.75 -7.47
N LEU A 115 -1.90 -9.23 -6.75
CA LEU A 115 -0.68 -9.95 -6.37
C LEU A 115 -0.98 -11.10 -5.41
N ILE A 116 -1.80 -10.85 -4.38
CA ILE A 116 -2.37 -11.90 -3.52
C ILE A 116 -3.03 -12.94 -4.42
N ARG A 117 -4.02 -12.58 -5.24
CA ARG A 117 -4.74 -13.56 -6.07
C ARG A 117 -3.82 -14.31 -7.04
N PHE A 118 -2.78 -13.69 -7.58
CA PHE A 118 -1.81 -14.34 -8.44
C PHE A 118 -0.96 -15.37 -7.66
N CYS A 119 -0.46 -15.00 -6.48
CA CYS A 119 0.32 -15.90 -5.63
C CYS A 119 -0.53 -16.98 -4.92
N TYR A 120 -1.80 -16.69 -4.66
CA TYR A 120 -2.76 -17.57 -3.98
C TYR A 120 -3.65 -18.37 -4.92
N GLY A 121 -3.71 -18.00 -6.20
CA GLY A 121 -4.42 -18.78 -7.19
C GLY A 121 -3.75 -20.14 -7.25
N GLY A 122 -4.44 -21.19 -6.79
CA GLY A 122 -3.91 -22.55 -6.73
C GLY A 122 -3.19 -22.97 -8.02
N LYS A 123 -3.61 -22.40 -9.15
CA LYS A 123 -2.99 -22.51 -10.48
C LYS A 123 -1.47 -22.30 -10.52
N PHE A 124 -0.89 -21.31 -9.84
CA PHE A 124 0.57 -21.07 -9.91
C PHE A 124 1.35 -22.14 -9.12
N THR A 125 0.92 -22.41 -7.90
CA THR A 125 1.51 -23.48 -7.08
C THR A 125 1.33 -24.85 -7.73
N ASP A 126 0.15 -25.12 -8.29
CA ASP A 126 -0.14 -26.36 -9.01
C ASP A 126 0.76 -26.51 -10.24
N GLY A 127 1.04 -25.41 -10.96
CA GLY A 127 1.98 -25.39 -12.08
C GLY A 127 3.40 -25.75 -11.67
N VAL A 128 3.93 -25.15 -10.59
CA VAL A 128 5.29 -25.45 -10.09
C VAL A 128 5.44 -26.89 -9.63
N TYR A 129 4.42 -27.45 -8.94
CA TYR A 129 4.44 -28.85 -8.54
C TYR A 129 4.27 -29.80 -9.73
N ALA A 130 3.39 -29.47 -10.69
CA ALA A 130 3.25 -30.23 -11.93
C ALA A 130 4.56 -30.27 -12.73
N GLU A 131 5.29 -29.16 -12.83
CA GLU A 131 6.58 -29.12 -13.51
C GLU A 131 7.66 -29.93 -12.79
N LYS A 132 7.72 -29.87 -11.45
CA LYS A 132 8.62 -30.72 -10.66
C LYS A 132 8.32 -32.20 -10.83
N ILE A 133 7.04 -32.58 -10.79
CA ILE A 133 6.59 -33.95 -11.01
C ILE A 133 6.96 -34.40 -12.43
N TYR A 134 6.73 -33.55 -13.44
CA TYR A 134 7.11 -33.84 -14.83
C TYR A 134 8.62 -34.05 -15.02
N LYS A 135 9.46 -33.22 -14.39
CA LYS A 135 10.92 -33.41 -14.42
C LYS A 135 11.36 -34.73 -13.76
N LEU A 136 10.69 -35.14 -12.68
CA LEU A 136 10.96 -36.42 -12.02
C LEU A 136 10.51 -37.60 -12.87
N PHE A 137 9.33 -37.53 -13.52
CA PHE A 137 8.89 -38.54 -14.49
C PHE A 137 9.89 -38.67 -15.65
N LYS A 138 10.33 -37.55 -16.24
CA LYS A 138 11.33 -37.58 -17.31
C LYS A 138 12.67 -38.18 -16.87
N LYS A 139 13.06 -38.01 -15.59
CA LYS A 139 14.26 -38.63 -15.01
C LYS A 139 14.05 -40.12 -14.77
N LEU A 140 12.86 -40.52 -14.33
CA LEU A 140 12.45 -41.90 -14.14
C LEU A 140 12.46 -42.68 -15.47
N ASP A 141 11.89 -42.10 -16.54
CA ASP A 141 11.86 -42.73 -17.86
C ASP A 141 13.26 -43.02 -18.41
N LYS A 142 14.22 -42.12 -18.15
CA LYS A 142 15.63 -42.34 -18.51
C LYS A 142 16.30 -43.46 -17.71
N LEU A 143 15.98 -43.57 -16.42
CA LEU A 143 16.56 -44.59 -15.53
C LEU A 143 15.96 -45.98 -15.76
N ARG A 144 14.70 -46.05 -16.21
CA ARG A 144 14.03 -47.31 -16.59
C ARG A 144 14.60 -47.97 -17.84
N LEU A 145 15.43 -47.27 -18.62
CA LEU A 145 16.13 -47.85 -19.77
C LEU A 145 17.23 -48.85 -19.34
N ASN A 146 17.82 -48.67 -18.16
CA ASN A 146 18.82 -49.57 -17.55
C ASN A 146 18.38 -49.96 -16.12
N PRO A 147 17.39 -50.88 -15.99
CA PRO A 147 16.72 -51.14 -14.71
C PRO A 147 17.60 -51.86 -13.67
N ILE A 148 18.57 -52.66 -14.11
CA ILE A 148 19.36 -53.56 -13.23
C ILE A 148 20.36 -52.78 -12.35
N GLU A 149 20.91 -51.65 -12.82
CA GLU A 149 21.84 -50.83 -12.02
C GLU A 149 21.14 -49.79 -11.11
N ASN A 150 19.87 -49.48 -11.38
CA ASN A 150 19.21 -48.28 -10.84
C ASN A 150 17.96 -48.57 -9.98
N GLU A 151 17.74 -49.82 -9.58
CA GLU A 151 16.51 -50.24 -8.90
C GLU A 151 16.20 -49.41 -7.63
N LYS A 152 17.18 -49.24 -6.75
CA LYS A 152 17.05 -48.41 -5.53
C LYS A 152 16.86 -46.91 -5.81
N THR A 153 17.37 -46.41 -6.93
CA THR A 153 17.24 -45.01 -7.34
C THR A 153 15.90 -44.74 -8.02
N ILE A 154 15.33 -45.73 -8.71
CA ILE A 154 13.99 -45.70 -9.29
C ILE A 154 12.95 -45.64 -8.17
N GLU A 155 13.02 -46.54 -7.18
CA GLU A 155 12.10 -46.59 -6.04
C GLU A 155 12.06 -45.25 -5.27
N LYS A 156 13.24 -44.66 -4.99
CA LYS A 156 13.34 -43.33 -4.35
C LYS A 156 12.71 -42.21 -5.17
N ILE A 157 12.73 -42.29 -6.50
CA ILE A 157 12.14 -41.26 -7.37
C ILE A 157 10.61 -41.45 -7.42
N GLU A 158 10.12 -42.68 -7.48
CA GLU A 158 8.69 -43.00 -7.44
C GLU A 158 8.05 -42.54 -6.12
N ASP A 159 8.68 -42.87 -4.99
CA ASP A 159 8.27 -42.39 -3.67
C ASP A 159 8.20 -40.86 -3.64
N LYS A 160 9.21 -40.19 -4.20
CA LYS A 160 9.25 -38.73 -4.26
C LYS A 160 8.14 -38.14 -5.13
N ILE A 161 7.78 -38.80 -6.23
CA ILE A 161 6.66 -38.43 -7.10
C ILE A 161 5.34 -38.60 -6.33
N ILE A 162 5.11 -39.74 -5.67
CA ILE A 162 3.90 -40.02 -4.89
C ILE A 162 3.75 -38.99 -3.76
N LEU A 163 4.83 -38.70 -3.05
CA LEU A 163 4.85 -37.75 -1.95
C LEU A 163 4.58 -36.32 -2.44
N LEU A 164 5.15 -35.91 -3.59
CA LEU A 164 4.85 -34.64 -4.25
C LEU A 164 3.41 -34.54 -4.76
N ASN A 165 2.84 -35.65 -5.26
CA ASN A 165 1.46 -35.69 -5.73
C ASN A 165 0.48 -35.62 -4.54
N ASN A 166 0.78 -36.30 -3.44
CA ASN A 166 0.03 -36.19 -2.18
C ASN A 166 0.16 -34.80 -1.57
N TYR A 167 1.29 -34.11 -1.75
CA TYR A 167 1.37 -32.70 -1.43
C TYR A 167 0.49 -31.87 -2.36
N ARG A 168 0.55 -32.08 -3.68
CA ARG A 168 -0.25 -31.36 -4.69
C ARG A 168 -1.75 -31.35 -4.37
N PHE A 169 -2.29 -32.48 -3.92
CA PHE A 169 -3.71 -32.63 -3.61
C PHE A 169 -4.07 -32.52 -2.12
N GLY A 170 -3.07 -32.47 -1.23
CA GLY A 170 -3.27 -32.51 0.24
C GLY A 170 -3.24 -31.16 0.95
N SER A 171 -3.89 -31.09 2.12
CA SER A 171 -3.99 -29.88 2.98
C SER A 171 -2.64 -29.29 3.46
N LYS A 172 -1.55 -30.06 3.39
CA LYS A 172 -0.18 -29.59 3.67
C LYS A 172 0.31 -28.54 2.66
N LEU A 173 -0.18 -28.55 1.41
CA LEU A 173 0.13 -27.53 0.41
C LEU A 173 -0.32 -26.15 0.87
N HIS A 174 -1.52 -26.10 1.45
CA HIS A 174 -2.11 -24.88 1.99
C HIS A 174 -1.29 -24.30 3.17
N LYS A 175 -0.66 -25.14 4.01
CA LYS A 175 0.20 -24.68 5.12
C LYS A 175 1.58 -24.21 4.65
N THR A 176 2.23 -24.93 3.74
CA THR A 176 3.57 -24.56 3.22
C THR A 176 3.49 -23.35 2.29
N SER A 177 2.49 -23.29 1.41
CA SER A 177 2.20 -22.13 0.56
C SER A 177 1.99 -20.86 1.40
N LYS A 178 1.20 -20.95 2.49
CA LYS A 178 0.99 -19.83 3.42
C LYS A 178 2.28 -19.34 4.10
N ARG A 179 3.25 -20.21 4.41
CA ARG A 179 4.52 -19.79 5.05
C ARG A 179 5.47 -19.13 4.05
N ASN A 180 5.60 -19.69 2.85
CA ASN A 180 6.42 -19.11 1.79
C ASN A 180 5.91 -17.74 1.36
N LEU A 181 4.59 -17.57 1.33
CA LEU A 181 3.95 -16.30 1.02
C LEU A 181 4.27 -15.20 2.03
N LEU A 182 4.29 -15.50 3.34
CA LEU A 182 4.69 -14.50 4.34
C LEU A 182 6.10 -13.96 4.04
N ASN A 183 7.01 -14.86 3.67
CA ASN A 183 8.39 -14.50 3.34
C ASN A 183 8.48 -13.71 2.02
N ILE A 184 7.74 -14.12 0.98
CA ILE A 184 7.71 -13.39 -0.30
C ILE A 184 7.15 -11.99 -0.09
N ASN A 185 6.03 -11.85 0.63
CA ASN A 185 5.43 -10.55 0.91
C ASN A 185 6.40 -9.66 1.71
N MET A 186 7.06 -10.22 2.72
CA MET A 186 8.10 -9.51 3.47
C MET A 186 9.22 -9.00 2.55
N ILE A 187 9.77 -9.88 1.70
CA ILE A 187 10.89 -9.53 0.81
C ILE A 187 10.48 -8.45 -0.19
N VAL A 188 9.34 -8.61 -0.86
CA VAL A 188 8.82 -7.63 -1.83
C VAL A 188 8.63 -6.27 -1.14
N CYS A 189 8.06 -6.25 0.06
CA CYS A 189 7.81 -5.01 0.79
C CYS A 189 9.11 -4.33 1.27
N LEU A 190 10.08 -5.11 1.73
CA LEU A 190 11.41 -4.59 2.09
C LEU A 190 12.15 -4.03 0.87
N LEU A 191 12.05 -4.68 -0.30
CA LEU A 191 12.65 -4.18 -1.53
C LEU A 191 12.06 -2.85 -1.98
N ILE A 192 10.73 -2.67 -1.86
CA ILE A 192 10.07 -1.40 -2.18
C ILE A 192 10.54 -0.28 -1.25
N ILE A 193 10.58 -0.53 0.07
CA ILE A 193 11.04 0.49 1.02
C ILE A 193 12.53 0.80 0.82
N LEU A 194 13.35 -0.22 0.55
CA LEU A 194 14.76 -0.03 0.23
C LEU A 194 14.94 0.83 -1.03
N PHE A 195 14.15 0.58 -2.06
CA PHE A 195 14.16 1.39 -3.28
C PHE A 195 13.82 2.87 -2.99
N ILE A 196 12.79 3.13 -2.17
CA ILE A 196 12.44 4.49 -1.75
C ILE A 196 13.60 5.14 -0.97
N ILE A 197 14.21 4.42 -0.03
CA ILE A 197 15.38 4.91 0.73
C ILE A 197 16.52 5.28 -0.20
N VAL A 198 16.87 4.40 -1.15
CA VAL A 198 17.94 4.66 -2.12
C VAL A 198 17.61 5.87 -2.99
N ALA A 199 16.37 6.00 -3.46
CA ALA A 199 15.94 7.16 -4.23
C ALA A 199 16.05 8.47 -3.44
N VAL A 200 15.62 8.46 -2.17
CA VAL A 200 15.71 9.62 -1.27
C VAL A 200 17.17 10.00 -1.00
N VAL A 201 18.02 9.02 -0.67
CA VAL A 201 19.46 9.25 -0.45
C VAL A 201 20.14 9.75 -1.71
N SER A 202 19.84 9.18 -2.87
CA SER A 202 20.42 9.58 -4.15
C SER A 202 20.04 11.02 -4.51
N TYR A 203 18.77 11.38 -4.33
CA TYR A 203 18.28 12.71 -4.65
C TYR A 203 18.79 13.75 -3.65
N ILE A 204 18.52 13.58 -2.36
CA ILE A 204 18.82 14.60 -1.34
C ILE A 204 20.30 14.60 -0.93
N GLY A 205 20.93 13.43 -0.93
CA GLY A 205 22.34 13.30 -0.57
C GLY A 205 23.30 13.83 -1.64
N PHE A 206 22.95 13.74 -2.91
CA PHE A 206 23.89 14.05 -4.01
C PHE A 206 23.40 15.09 -5.01
N HIS A 207 22.09 15.24 -5.25
CA HIS A 207 21.58 16.16 -6.28
C HIS A 207 21.13 17.52 -5.73
N VAL A 208 20.91 17.67 -4.42
CA VAL A 208 20.48 18.94 -3.82
C VAL A 208 21.69 19.76 -3.39
N ASP A 209 21.73 21.03 -3.81
CA ASP A 209 22.79 21.98 -3.48
C ASP A 209 22.83 22.32 -1.98
N GLU A 210 24.04 22.47 -1.43
CA GLU A 210 24.23 22.77 0.00
C GLU A 210 23.63 24.11 0.41
N ALA A 211 23.66 25.12 -0.47
CA ALA A 211 23.09 26.45 -0.23
C ALA A 211 21.56 26.43 -0.06
N VAL A 212 20.89 25.39 -0.54
CA VAL A 212 19.44 25.18 -0.38
C VAL A 212 19.17 24.50 0.96
N ILE A 213 20.00 23.54 1.35
CA ILE A 213 19.88 22.81 2.62
C ILE A 213 20.13 23.73 3.81
N GLN A 214 21.11 24.64 3.71
CA GLN A 214 21.42 25.61 4.76
C GLN A 214 20.28 26.61 5.02
N ARG A 215 19.39 26.84 4.04
CA ARG A 215 18.18 27.65 4.20
C ARG A 215 16.98 26.87 4.77
N GLY A 216 17.11 25.55 4.88
CA GLY A 216 16.08 24.69 5.44
C GLY A 216 15.98 24.76 6.95
N VAL A 217 14.92 24.14 7.49
CA VAL A 217 14.68 24.00 8.94
C VAL A 217 15.86 23.31 9.65
N ILE A 218 16.57 22.44 8.93
CA ILE A 218 17.73 21.70 9.44
C ILE A 218 18.92 22.00 8.52
N PRO A 219 19.85 22.88 8.95
CA PRO A 219 20.96 23.35 8.11
C PRO A 219 22.10 22.33 7.95
N ASN A 220 21.83 21.04 8.16
CA ASN A 220 22.80 19.96 8.05
C ASN A 220 22.21 18.81 7.21
N ARG A 221 22.84 18.56 6.04
CA ARG A 221 22.44 17.53 5.07
C ARG A 221 22.29 16.14 5.69
N TRP A 222 23.26 15.72 6.49
CA TRP A 222 23.29 14.38 7.06
C TRP A 222 22.26 14.21 8.16
N LEU A 223 22.06 15.25 8.98
CA LEU A 223 21.02 15.25 10.01
C LEU A 223 19.62 15.23 9.38
N LEU A 224 19.41 16.05 8.35
CA LEU A 224 18.18 16.07 7.56
C LEU A 224 17.90 14.67 7.01
N LEU A 225 18.84 14.09 6.26
CA LEU A 225 18.74 12.72 5.72
C LEU A 225 18.44 11.69 6.82
N GLY A 226 19.12 11.77 7.97
CA GLY A 226 18.88 10.87 9.09
C GLY A 226 17.43 10.92 9.58
N ILE A 227 16.85 12.11 9.69
CA ILE A 227 15.45 12.29 10.08
C ILE A 227 14.51 11.75 9.00
N MET A 228 14.78 11.99 7.72
CA MET A 228 13.96 11.44 6.62
C MET A 228 13.94 9.92 6.63
N LEU A 229 15.12 9.33 6.78
CA LEU A 229 15.30 7.89 6.73
C LEU A 229 14.76 7.20 7.97
N SER A 230 14.69 7.89 9.11
CA SER A 230 14.20 7.32 10.37
C SER A 230 12.82 6.68 10.24
N GLY A 231 11.88 7.33 9.53
CA GLY A 231 10.54 6.81 9.29
C GLY A 231 10.56 5.51 8.49
N TYR A 232 11.31 5.48 7.39
CA TYR A 232 11.41 4.30 6.51
C TYR A 232 12.19 3.14 7.16
N VAL A 233 13.24 3.44 7.92
CA VAL A 233 13.99 2.44 8.69
C VAL A 233 13.10 1.82 9.76
N LEU A 234 12.33 2.63 10.48
CA LEU A 234 11.40 2.14 11.49
C LEU A 234 10.29 1.27 10.88
N MET A 235 9.80 1.59 9.68
CA MET A 235 8.89 0.69 8.94
C MET A 235 9.54 -0.65 8.56
N MET A 236 10.80 -0.66 8.10
CA MET A 236 11.50 -1.90 7.79
C MET A 236 11.65 -2.79 9.03
N LEU A 237 12.07 -2.20 10.15
CA LEU A 237 12.15 -2.89 11.44
C LEU A 237 10.78 -3.43 11.86
N PHE A 238 9.72 -2.63 11.69
CA PHE A 238 8.35 -3.07 11.97
C PHE A 238 7.94 -4.27 11.11
N ILE A 239 8.19 -4.27 9.80
CA ILE A 239 7.85 -5.38 8.90
C ILE A 239 8.57 -6.67 9.30
N ILE A 240 9.84 -6.56 9.69
CA ILE A 240 10.64 -7.70 10.16
C ILE A 240 10.12 -8.21 11.49
N ALA A 241 9.90 -7.34 12.48
CA ALA A 241 9.39 -7.72 13.80
C ALA A 241 7.96 -8.29 13.74
N ALA A 242 7.10 -7.67 12.93
CA ALA A 242 5.71 -8.09 12.71
C ALA A 242 5.63 -9.52 12.15
N ARG A 243 6.62 -9.94 11.37
CA ARG A 243 6.69 -11.30 10.80
C ARG A 243 6.73 -12.37 11.89
N PHE A 244 7.35 -12.08 13.03
CA PHE A 244 7.52 -13.01 14.13
C PHE A 244 6.45 -12.85 15.21
N LYS A 245 5.91 -11.64 15.40
CA LYS A 245 4.96 -11.33 16.48
C LYS A 245 3.48 -11.44 16.10
N LEU A 246 3.12 -11.23 14.82
CA LEU A 246 1.72 -11.18 14.38
C LEU A 246 1.18 -12.50 13.84
N ARG A 247 -0.14 -12.69 13.95
CA ARG A 247 -0.85 -13.80 13.30
C ARG A 247 -0.72 -13.67 11.79
N ARG A 248 -0.56 -14.82 11.09
CA ARG A 248 -0.26 -14.88 9.64
C ARG A 248 -1.25 -14.08 8.79
N GLN A 249 -2.55 -14.20 9.05
CA GLN A 249 -3.59 -13.48 8.31
C GLN A 249 -3.48 -11.96 8.49
N LEU A 250 -3.21 -11.52 9.72
CA LEU A 250 -3.07 -10.11 10.06
C LEU A 250 -1.81 -9.51 9.42
N TYR A 251 -0.70 -10.25 9.43
CA TYR A 251 0.55 -9.83 8.80
C TYR A 251 0.39 -9.55 7.30
N LEU A 252 -0.32 -10.43 6.60
CA LEU A 252 -0.55 -10.33 5.16
C LEU A 252 -1.43 -9.14 4.76
N VAL A 253 -2.16 -8.57 5.72
CA VAL A 253 -2.97 -7.37 5.54
C VAL A 253 -2.17 -6.12 5.93
N ILE A 254 -1.43 -6.17 7.05
CA ILE A 254 -0.73 -5.00 7.60
C ILE A 254 0.47 -4.58 6.77
N VAL A 255 1.35 -5.50 6.41
CA VAL A 255 2.61 -5.16 5.72
C VAL A 255 2.40 -4.38 4.40
N PRO A 256 1.40 -4.72 3.58
CA PRO A 256 1.04 -3.93 2.40
C PRO A 256 0.52 -2.53 2.73
N ILE A 257 -0.23 -2.37 3.83
CA ILE A 257 -0.70 -1.07 4.32
C ILE A 257 0.50 -0.19 4.74
N VAL A 258 1.55 -0.79 5.32
CA VAL A 258 2.79 -0.08 5.67
C VAL A 258 3.48 0.44 4.41
N VAL A 259 3.70 -0.42 3.41
CA VAL A 259 4.33 -0.04 2.14
C VAL A 259 3.49 1.00 1.39
N PHE A 260 2.17 0.85 1.42
CA PHE A 260 1.23 1.84 0.90
C PHE A 260 1.50 3.22 1.50
N SER A 261 1.61 3.31 2.83
CA SER A 261 1.87 4.56 3.54
C SER A 261 3.20 5.19 3.11
N ALA A 262 4.23 4.36 2.90
CA ALA A 262 5.54 4.81 2.43
C ALA A 262 5.50 5.43 1.01
N VAL A 263 4.81 4.76 0.09
CA VAL A 263 4.68 5.22 -1.30
C VAL A 263 3.87 6.50 -1.36
N LEU A 264 2.74 6.57 -0.64
CA LEU A 264 1.89 7.76 -0.61
C LEU A 264 2.63 9.00 -0.11
N GLU A 265 3.41 8.87 0.96
CA GLU A 265 4.17 9.99 1.51
C GLU A 265 5.20 10.53 0.50
N THR A 266 5.83 9.64 -0.28
CA THR A 266 6.80 10.02 -1.31
C THR A 266 6.19 10.93 -2.39
N PHE A 267 4.91 10.72 -2.73
CA PHE A 267 4.20 11.57 -3.70
C PHE A 267 3.60 12.83 -3.07
N ASN A 268 3.09 12.73 -1.84
CA ASN A 268 2.41 13.85 -1.21
C ASN A 268 3.36 14.97 -0.80
N VAL A 269 4.55 14.64 -0.30
CA VAL A 269 5.51 15.63 0.21
C VAL A 269 5.89 16.68 -0.85
N PRO A 270 6.29 16.32 -2.09
CA PRO A 270 6.57 17.31 -3.13
C PRO A 270 5.35 18.16 -3.53
N ILE A 271 4.17 17.54 -3.62
CA ILE A 271 2.95 18.23 -4.09
C ILE A 271 2.46 19.22 -3.06
N LEU A 272 2.50 18.87 -1.77
CA LEU A 272 2.17 19.78 -0.68
C LEU A 272 3.15 20.95 -0.61
N ALA A 273 4.44 20.69 -0.83
CA ALA A 273 5.44 21.75 -0.87
C ALA A 273 5.23 22.72 -2.04
N LEU A 274 4.86 22.22 -3.22
CA LEU A 274 4.48 23.05 -4.37
C LEU A 274 3.24 23.90 -4.06
N ALA A 275 2.23 23.30 -3.44
CA ALA A 275 0.98 23.96 -3.10
C ALA A 275 1.20 25.09 -2.07
N GLU A 276 2.04 24.85 -1.05
CA GLU A 276 2.40 25.86 -0.06
C GLU A 276 3.21 27.00 -0.66
N GLN A 277 4.20 26.70 -1.49
CA GLN A 277 5.00 27.74 -2.16
C GLN A 277 4.10 28.67 -2.98
N ASN A 278 3.18 28.11 -3.76
CA ASN A 278 2.30 28.90 -4.62
C ASN A 278 1.25 29.70 -3.83
N SER A 279 0.75 29.14 -2.73
CA SER A 279 -0.30 29.79 -1.92
C SER A 279 0.23 30.84 -0.94
N LEU A 280 1.43 30.67 -0.40
CA LEU A 280 2.01 31.57 0.60
C LEU A 280 2.83 32.70 -0.03
N GLU A 281 3.42 32.51 -1.22
CA GLU A 281 4.38 33.48 -1.79
C GLU A 281 3.79 34.49 -2.80
N ASN A 282 2.52 34.41 -3.19
CA ASN A 282 1.84 35.39 -4.07
C ASN A 282 2.74 35.93 -5.23
N GLY A 283 3.52 35.06 -5.87
CA GLY A 283 4.38 35.41 -7.03
C GLY A 283 5.72 36.07 -6.71
N LYS A 284 6.14 36.21 -5.44
CA LYS A 284 7.51 36.61 -5.09
C LYS A 284 8.30 35.36 -4.66
N HIS A 285 9.09 34.80 -5.57
CA HIS A 285 9.98 33.65 -5.31
C HIS A 285 11.03 33.97 -4.23
N VAL A 286 10.68 33.88 -2.96
CA VAL A 286 11.60 34.17 -1.84
C VAL A 286 12.04 32.88 -1.16
N GLY A 287 11.19 31.84 -1.15
CA GLY A 287 11.54 30.50 -0.69
C GLY A 287 11.81 29.54 -1.84
N SER A 288 12.90 28.76 -1.74
CA SER A 288 13.04 27.58 -2.61
C SER A 288 12.03 26.53 -2.16
N ILE A 289 11.34 25.88 -3.12
CA ILE A 289 10.44 24.73 -2.91
C ILE A 289 10.95 23.73 -1.86
N PHE A 290 12.27 23.56 -1.83
CA PHE A 290 12.99 22.68 -0.91
C PHE A 290 12.79 23.03 0.56
N VAL A 291 12.64 24.30 0.93
CA VAL A 291 12.39 24.71 2.33
C VAL A 291 11.04 24.16 2.80
N TYR A 292 9.99 24.32 2.00
CA TYR A 292 8.66 23.75 2.28
C TYR A 292 8.67 22.22 2.25
N MET A 293 9.42 21.62 1.32
CA MET A 293 9.63 20.16 1.32
C MET A 293 10.27 19.71 2.64
N PHE A 294 11.30 20.40 3.14
CA PHE A 294 11.96 20.03 4.40
C PHE A 294 11.01 20.08 5.60
N GLN A 295 10.10 21.05 5.65
CA GLN A 295 9.07 21.10 6.70
C GLN A 295 8.17 19.85 6.66
N HIS A 296 7.69 19.45 5.48
CA HIS A 296 6.89 18.24 5.35
C HIS A 296 7.67 16.99 5.72
N ILE A 297 8.90 16.89 5.23
CA ILE A 297 9.83 15.79 5.47
C ILE A 297 10.09 15.55 6.96
N VAL A 298 10.28 16.60 7.75
CA VAL A 298 10.51 16.47 9.20
C VAL A 298 9.29 15.88 9.90
N THR A 299 8.08 16.19 9.42
CA THR A 299 6.82 15.63 9.95
C THR A 299 6.46 14.26 9.35
N SER A 300 7.08 13.86 8.25
CA SER A 300 6.75 12.63 7.51
C SER A 300 6.82 11.37 8.36
N PRO A 301 7.82 11.13 9.24
CA PRO A 301 7.83 9.95 10.09
C PRO A 301 6.56 9.81 10.94
N VAL A 302 6.06 10.90 11.52
CA VAL A 302 4.83 10.87 12.33
C VAL A 302 3.59 10.64 11.45
N LYS A 303 3.52 11.35 10.32
CA LYS A 303 2.42 11.21 9.33
C LYS A 303 2.31 9.78 8.79
N ILE A 304 3.45 9.16 8.50
CA ILE A 304 3.59 7.76 8.08
C ILE A 304 2.89 6.80 9.05
N TRP A 305 3.16 6.95 10.36
CA TRP A 305 2.61 6.08 11.39
C TRP A 305 1.12 6.36 11.59
N GLY A 306 0.70 7.63 11.61
CA GLY A 306 -0.70 8.01 11.66
C GLY A 306 -1.50 7.41 10.51
N ASN A 307 -1.04 7.59 9.27
CA ASN A 307 -1.66 7.01 8.07
C ASN A 307 -1.77 5.48 8.17
N MET A 308 -0.70 4.80 8.58
CA MET A 308 -0.70 3.34 8.76
C MET A 308 -1.74 2.89 9.80
N PHE A 309 -1.79 3.52 10.97
CA PHE A 309 -2.74 3.16 12.04
C PHE A 309 -4.19 3.32 11.60
N ILE A 310 -4.52 4.43 10.96
CA ILE A 310 -5.89 4.71 10.56
C ILE A 310 -6.36 3.74 9.48
N ILE A 311 -5.52 3.45 8.48
CA ILE A 311 -5.86 2.49 7.43
C ILE A 311 -6.03 1.10 8.02
N PHE A 312 -5.17 0.73 8.98
CA PHE A 312 -5.29 -0.54 9.69
C PHE A 312 -6.62 -0.68 10.43
N PHE A 313 -6.94 0.26 11.32
CA PHE A 313 -8.20 0.22 12.08
C PHE A 313 -9.41 0.26 11.17
N THR A 314 -9.33 1.05 10.09
CA THR A 314 -10.43 1.14 9.14
C THR A 314 -10.63 -0.16 8.38
N TYR A 315 -9.56 -0.80 7.92
CA TYR A 315 -9.68 -2.13 7.32
C TYR A 315 -10.32 -3.12 8.29
N GLN A 316 -9.95 -3.07 9.57
CA GLN A 316 -10.52 -3.95 10.59
C GLN A 316 -12.02 -3.71 10.80
N ILE A 317 -12.48 -2.46 10.77
CA ILE A 317 -13.89 -2.09 10.95
C ILE A 317 -14.71 -2.40 9.69
N ILE A 318 -14.19 -2.09 8.50
CA ILE A 318 -14.97 -2.10 7.25
C ILE A 318 -14.89 -3.44 6.51
N SER A 319 -13.76 -4.17 6.58
CA SER A 319 -13.65 -5.46 5.87
C SER A 319 -14.77 -6.44 6.24
N PRO A 320 -15.22 -6.57 7.50
CA PRO A 320 -16.37 -7.40 7.81
C PRO A 320 -17.66 -6.87 7.16
N LEU A 321 -17.91 -5.56 7.15
CA LEU A 321 -19.14 -4.99 6.59
C LEU A 321 -19.29 -5.23 5.07
N ILE A 322 -18.17 -5.28 4.35
CA ILE A 322 -18.15 -5.52 2.90
C ILE A 322 -18.23 -7.01 2.60
N TYR A 323 -17.44 -7.83 3.30
CA TYR A 323 -17.30 -9.25 2.96
C TYR A 323 -18.35 -10.16 3.61
N LYS A 324 -19.02 -9.73 4.69
CA LYS A 324 -20.03 -10.52 5.41
C LYS A 324 -21.33 -10.75 4.62
N ASN A 325 -21.62 -9.91 3.63
CA ASN A 325 -22.82 -10.05 2.77
C ASN A 325 -22.58 -10.86 1.49
N HIS A 326 -21.39 -11.40 1.24
CA HIS A 326 -21.16 -12.31 0.11
C HIS A 326 -21.63 -13.75 0.38
N GLU A 327 -21.93 -14.09 1.65
CA GLU A 327 -22.56 -15.36 2.04
C GLU A 327 -24.09 -15.23 2.22
N ILE A 328 -24.62 -14.00 2.17
CA ILE A 328 -26.06 -13.71 2.26
C ILE A 328 -26.52 -13.19 0.89
N THR A 329 -26.39 -14.02 -0.14
CA THR A 329 -27.11 -13.85 -1.40
C THR A 329 -28.10 -15.00 -1.51
N TYR A 330 -29.39 -14.66 -1.46
CA TYR A 330 -30.48 -15.50 -1.96
C TYR A 330 -30.22 -15.95 -3.40
#